data_AF-A0A2V2U3S4-F1
#
_entry.id   AF-A0A2V2U3S4-F1
#
_cell.length_a   1.000
_cell.length_b   1.000
_cell.length_c   1.000
_cell.angle_alpha   90.00
_cell.angle_beta   90.00
_cell.angle_gamma   90.00
#
_symmetry.space_group_name_H-M   'P 1'
#
loop_
_entity.id
_entity.type
_entity.pdbx_description
1 polymer ?
#
loop_
_entity_poly.entity_id
_entity_poly.type
_entity_poly.pdbx_seq_one_letter_code
_entity_poly.pdbx_strand_id
1 'polypeptide(L)'
;MEEIESEMSKQREAESKFMPVHKYVGPEKGKKYNKTCPPSRETGHVVDTPQPKRSGGLADIIAKKVGIGRATYERSKKIIAKGSEDQKNSSRKGNVGIRKVYGQLRRDEKREELIEKAGIERTKVIKSSTSAPEDNTVQLYHNDFLRLTDNQIQPESIDLIFTDLHMTRIH
;
A
#
# COMPACT_ATOMS: atom_id res chain seq x y z
N MET A 1 26.09 35.17 -22.01
CA MET A 1 25.50 34.96 -20.67
C MET A 1 24.22 35.79 -20.52
N GLU A 2 24.23 37.08 -20.87
CA GLU A 2 23.03 37.94 -20.82
C GLU A 2 21.87 37.50 -21.75
N GLU A 3 22.17 36.91 -22.91
CA GLU A 3 21.12 36.48 -23.85
C GLU A 3 20.27 35.30 -23.32
N ILE A 4 20.88 34.40 -22.54
CA ILE A 4 20.21 33.23 -21.97
C ILE A 4 19.21 33.65 -20.88
N GLU A 5 19.56 34.68 -20.10
CA GLU A 5 18.68 35.22 -19.06
C GLU A 5 17.46 35.95 -19.66
N SER A 6 17.64 36.63 -20.80
CA SER A 6 16.54 37.26 -21.53
C SER A 6 15.52 36.24 -22.05
N GLU A 7 15.99 35.10 -22.52
CA GLU A 7 15.14 34.04 -23.10
C GLU A 7 14.36 33.28 -22.02
N MET A 8 14.99 33.00 -20.87
CA MET A 8 14.33 32.41 -19.70
C MET A 8 13.23 33.31 -19.11
N SER A 9 13.38 34.64 -19.21
CA SER A 9 12.37 35.59 -18.73
C SER A 9 11.13 35.61 -19.63
N LYS A 10 11.31 35.51 -20.95
CA LYS A 10 10.19 35.44 -21.92
C LYS A 10 9.36 34.16 -21.79
N GLN A 11 9.98 33.03 -21.45
CA GLN A 11 9.26 31.78 -21.20
C GLN A 11 8.35 31.86 -19.96
N ARG A 12 8.79 32.54 -18.89
CA ARG A 12 7.98 32.70 -17.66
C ARG A 12 6.74 33.58 -17.88
N GLU A 13 6.81 34.59 -18.76
CA GLU A 13 5.63 35.39 -19.11
C GLU A 13 4.62 34.62 -19.97
N ALA A 14 5.08 33.69 -20.81
CA ALA A 14 4.20 32.85 -21.63
C ALA A 14 3.42 31.83 -20.77
N GLU A 15 4.05 31.25 -19.76
CA GLU A 15 3.42 30.27 -18.87
C GLU A 15 2.39 30.90 -17.90
N SER A 16 2.60 32.15 -17.50
CA SER A 16 1.67 32.92 -16.64
C SER A 16 0.29 33.15 -17.30
N LYS A 17 0.23 33.23 -18.64
CA LYS A 17 -1.03 33.46 -19.38
C LYS A 17 -1.86 32.20 -19.64
N PHE A 18 -1.35 31.00 -19.35
CA PHE A 18 -2.01 29.73 -19.68
C PHE A 18 -2.48 28.93 -18.45
N MET A 19 -3.00 29.60 -17.41
CA MET A 19 -3.75 28.92 -16.37
C MET A 19 -5.25 29.18 -16.52
N PRO A 20 -6.04 28.21 -17.05
CA PRO A 20 -7.49 28.32 -17.01
C PRO A 20 -7.95 28.26 -15.55
N VAL A 21 -8.53 29.35 -15.07
CA VAL A 21 -9.23 29.41 -13.78
C VAL A 21 -10.45 28.50 -13.88
N HIS A 22 -10.29 27.23 -13.49
CA HIS A 22 -11.39 26.31 -13.30
C HIS A 22 -12.29 26.87 -12.19
N LYS A 23 -13.39 27.52 -12.58
CA LYS A 23 -14.49 27.82 -11.66
C LYS A 23 -15.00 26.50 -11.12
N TYR A 24 -14.75 26.27 -9.83
CA TYR A 24 -15.26 25.12 -9.11
C TYR A 24 -16.79 25.27 -8.99
N VAL A 25 -17.53 24.62 -9.88
CA VAL A 25 -18.97 24.42 -9.71
C VAL A 25 -19.11 23.28 -8.69
N GLY A 26 -19.46 23.65 -7.46
CA GLY A 26 -19.68 22.68 -6.39
C GLY A 26 -20.79 21.69 -6.75
N PRO A 27 -20.70 20.41 -6.31
CA PRO A 27 -21.71 19.42 -6.62
C PRO A 27 -23.05 19.80 -5.99
N GLU A 28 -24.08 19.83 -6.84
CA GLU A 28 -25.47 20.05 -6.48
C GLU A 28 -25.91 19.06 -5.39
N LYS A 29 -26.45 19.61 -4.30
CA LYS A 29 -27.12 18.84 -3.24
C LYS A 29 -28.39 18.25 -3.82
N GLY A 30 -28.38 16.96 -4.17
CA GLY A 30 -29.57 16.35 -4.73
C GLY A 30 -29.61 14.83 -4.72
N LYS A 31 -29.71 14.20 -3.55
CA LYS A 31 -30.49 12.95 -3.37
C LYS A 31 -31.13 12.92 -1.97
N LYS A 32 -32.40 13.30 -1.91
CA LYS A 32 -33.28 13.03 -0.77
C LYS A 32 -33.59 11.54 -0.76
N TYR A 33 -33.06 10.80 0.21
CA TYR A 33 -33.57 9.47 0.53
C TYR A 33 -34.79 9.65 1.42
N ASN A 34 -35.99 9.44 0.88
CA ASN A 34 -37.18 9.23 1.71
C ASN A 34 -37.03 7.88 2.42
N LYS A 35 -36.37 7.89 3.58
CA LYS A 35 -36.58 6.83 4.57
C LYS A 35 -37.74 7.30 5.43
N THR A 36 -38.93 6.78 5.15
CA THR A 36 -40.00 6.73 6.13
C THR A 36 -39.43 6.08 7.40
N CYS A 37 -39.25 6.90 8.43
CA CYS A 37 -39.01 6.42 9.77
C CYS A 37 -40.24 5.61 10.20
N PRO A 38 -40.11 4.35 10.64
CA PRO A 38 -41.14 3.76 11.47
C PRO A 38 -41.22 4.56 12.79
N PRO A 39 -42.42 4.68 13.40
CA PRO A 39 -42.65 5.50 14.57
C PRO A 39 -41.74 5.09 15.73
N SER A 40 -41.25 6.11 16.43
CA SER A 40 -40.54 6.04 17.69
C SER A 40 -41.25 5.09 18.65
N ARG A 41 -40.68 3.90 18.86
CA ARG A 41 -41.02 3.09 20.02
C ARG A 41 -40.43 3.78 21.24
N GLU A 42 -41.33 4.08 22.14
CA GLU A 42 -41.15 4.66 23.45
C GLU A 42 -40.00 4.00 24.21
N THR A 43 -39.40 4.80 25.08
CA THR A 43 -38.39 4.47 26.07
C THR A 43 -38.74 3.21 26.87
N GLY A 44 -38.36 2.06 26.33
CA GLY A 44 -38.16 0.85 27.10
C GLY A 44 -36.75 0.87 27.66
N HIS A 45 -36.61 0.77 28.98
CA HIS A 45 -35.37 0.43 29.66
C HIS A 45 -34.58 -0.57 28.80
N VAL A 46 -33.37 -0.17 28.36
CA VAL A 46 -32.40 -1.12 27.82
C VAL A 46 -32.05 -2.03 29.00
N VAL A 47 -32.76 -3.14 29.09
CA VAL A 47 -32.32 -4.30 29.87
C VAL A 47 -30.94 -4.60 29.33
N ASP A 48 -29.93 -4.37 30.16
CA ASP A 48 -28.56 -4.81 29.94
C ASP A 48 -28.62 -6.31 29.67
N THR A 49 -28.75 -6.68 28.41
CA THR A 49 -28.73 -8.08 28.00
C THR A 49 -27.27 -8.49 28.18
N PRO A 50 -26.97 -9.39 29.13
CA PRO A 50 -25.60 -9.78 29.38
C PRO A 50 -25.11 -10.52 28.13
N GLN A 51 -24.31 -9.81 27.33
CA GLN A 51 -23.56 -10.41 26.22
C GLN A 51 -22.89 -11.69 26.74
N PRO A 52 -22.98 -12.82 26.02
CA PRO A 52 -22.47 -14.09 26.48
C PRO A 52 -20.99 -13.90 26.85
N LYS A 53 -20.67 -14.15 28.12
CA LYS A 53 -19.33 -14.03 28.69
C LYS A 53 -18.45 -15.11 28.05
N ARG A 54 -17.98 -14.85 26.82
CA ARG A 54 -16.93 -15.63 26.18
C ARG A 54 -15.73 -15.62 27.13
N SER A 55 -15.30 -16.81 27.52
CA SER A 55 -14.18 -17.07 28.43
C SER A 55 -13.03 -16.10 28.16
N GLY A 56 -12.74 -15.26 29.16
CA GLY A 56 -11.93 -14.06 29.04
C GLY A 56 -10.47 -14.36 28.86
N GLY A 57 -10.00 -14.40 27.62
CA GLY A 57 -8.58 -14.34 27.35
C GLY A 57 -7.99 -13.04 27.91
N LEU A 58 -6.71 -13.07 28.32
CA LEU A 58 -6.02 -11.89 28.86
C LEU A 58 -6.16 -10.66 27.93
N ALA A 59 -6.12 -10.89 26.61
CA ALA A 59 -6.34 -9.86 25.59
C ALA A 59 -7.72 -9.20 25.70
N ASP A 60 -8.78 -9.95 25.99
CA ASP A 60 -10.14 -9.40 26.15
C ASP A 60 -10.24 -8.56 27.43
N ILE A 61 -9.58 -8.99 28.51
CA ILE A 61 -9.55 -8.27 29.79
C ILE A 61 -8.83 -6.94 29.62
N ILE A 62 -7.65 -6.95 29.00
CA ILE A 62 -6.87 -5.74 28.75
C ILE A 62 -7.62 -4.81 27.79
N ALA A 63 -8.17 -5.34 26.70
CA ALA A 63 -8.92 -4.56 25.73
C ALA A 63 -10.12 -3.85 26.39
N LYS A 64 -10.90 -4.56 27.21
CA LYS A 64 -12.01 -3.99 27.99
C LYS A 64 -11.53 -2.91 28.97
N LYS A 65 -10.44 -3.16 29.69
CA LYS A 65 -9.88 -2.20 30.67
C LYS A 65 -9.43 -0.89 30.01
N VAL A 66 -8.88 -0.97 28.80
CA VAL A 66 -8.44 0.21 28.03
C VAL A 66 -9.59 0.83 27.21
N GLY A 67 -10.74 0.18 27.14
CA GLY A 67 -11.89 0.66 26.37
C GLY A 67 -11.73 0.49 24.85
N ILE A 68 -10.89 -0.44 24.40
CA ILE A 68 -10.68 -0.74 22.98
C ILE A 68 -11.22 -2.12 22.61
N GLY A 69 -11.57 -2.30 21.33
CA GLY A 69 -11.95 -3.62 20.83
C GLY A 69 -10.77 -4.60 20.81
N ARG A 70 -11.02 -5.88 21.11
CA ARG A 70 -10.00 -6.96 21.09
C ARG A 70 -9.17 -6.97 19.79
N ALA A 71 -9.82 -6.84 18.64
CA ALA A 71 -9.14 -6.84 17.34
C ALA A 71 -8.16 -5.66 17.18
N THR A 72 -8.47 -4.50 17.76
CA THR A 72 -7.58 -3.34 17.77
C THR A 72 -6.38 -3.61 18.67
N TYR A 73 -6.61 -4.17 19.86
CA TYR A 73 -5.53 -4.56 20.77
C TYR A 73 -4.55 -5.55 20.11
N GLU A 74 -5.06 -6.60 19.46
CA GLU A 74 -4.22 -7.59 18.78
C GLU A 74 -3.40 -6.99 17.63
N ARG A 75 -3.98 -6.07 16.85
CA ARG A 75 -3.25 -5.37 15.79
C ARG A 75 -2.14 -4.49 16.35
N SER A 76 -2.44 -3.71 17.39
CA SER A 76 -1.45 -2.86 18.06
C SER A 76 -0.32 -3.69 18.66
N LYS A 77 -0.64 -4.83 19.28
CA LYS A 77 0.36 -5.79 19.79
C LYS A 77 1.29 -6.28 18.69
N LYS A 78 0.74 -6.65 17.53
CA LYS A 78 1.55 -7.07 16.36
C LYS A 78 2.44 -5.96 15.81
N ILE A 79 1.93 -4.72 15.71
CA ILE A 79 2.72 -3.57 15.26
C ILE A 79 3.91 -3.32 16.18
N ILE A 80 3.72 -3.41 17.49
CA ILE A 80 4.81 -3.22 18.47
C ILE A 80 5.85 -4.35 18.36
N ALA A 81 5.40 -5.60 18.16
CA ALA A 81 6.28 -6.76 18.10
C ALA A 81 7.10 -6.84 16.82
N LYS A 82 6.51 -6.55 15.66
CA LYS A 82 7.12 -6.79 14.34
C LYS A 82 7.29 -5.56 13.45
N GLY A 83 6.60 -4.46 13.78
CA GLY A 83 6.65 -3.25 12.97
C GLY A 83 8.04 -2.60 12.97
N SER A 84 8.34 -1.86 11.91
CA SER A 84 9.52 -1.00 11.88
C SER A 84 9.38 0.15 12.90
N GLU A 85 10.50 0.79 13.26
CA GLU A 85 10.46 1.88 14.25
C GLU A 85 9.61 3.07 13.75
N ASP A 86 9.61 3.34 12.45
CA ASP A 86 8.76 4.35 11.83
C ASP A 86 7.27 4.01 11.95
N GLN A 87 6.89 2.75 11.77
CA GLN A 87 5.52 2.28 11.94
C GLN A 87 5.06 2.40 13.39
N LYS A 88 5.93 2.04 14.35
CA LYS A 88 5.64 2.21 15.79
C LYS A 88 5.45 3.67 16.14
N ASN A 89 6.36 4.54 15.70
CA ASN A 89 6.30 5.97 15.97
C ASN A 89 5.08 6.63 15.32
N SER A 90 4.73 6.23 14.09
CA SER A 90 3.52 6.71 13.43
C SER A 90 2.24 6.30 14.18
N SER A 91 2.21 5.07 14.72
CA SER A 91 1.09 4.59 15.54
C SER A 91 1.02 5.29 16.90
N ARG A 92 2.16 5.59 17.54
CA ARG A 92 2.22 6.31 18.83
C ARG A 92 1.77 7.76 18.70
N LYS A 93 2.21 8.45 17.65
CA LYS A 93 1.85 9.84 17.36
C LYS A 93 0.38 10.01 16.97
N GLY A 94 -0.33 8.92 16.65
CA GLY A 94 -1.72 8.97 16.21
C GLY A 94 -1.93 9.58 14.81
N ASN A 95 -0.84 9.90 14.08
CA ASN A 95 -0.90 10.51 12.74
C ASN A 95 -1.51 9.53 11.72
N VAL A 96 -1.28 8.23 11.90
CA VAL A 96 -1.81 7.18 11.04
C VAL A 96 -2.63 6.19 11.86
N GLY A 97 -3.85 5.87 11.41
CA GLY A 97 -4.71 4.92 12.10
C GLY A 97 -4.11 3.50 12.15
N ILE A 98 -4.27 2.81 13.29
CA ILE A 98 -3.75 1.46 13.57
C ILE A 98 -4.04 0.47 12.44
N ARG A 99 -5.23 0.53 11.83
CA ARG A 99 -5.63 -0.37 10.73
C ARG A 99 -4.75 -0.18 9.48
N LYS A 100 -4.37 1.06 9.17
CA LYS A 100 -3.55 1.38 7.99
C LYS A 100 -2.10 0.93 8.20
N VAL A 101 -1.55 1.22 9.38
CA VAL A 101 -0.20 0.76 9.77
C VAL A 101 -0.13 -0.77 9.76
N TYR A 102 -1.11 -1.45 10.36
CA TYR A 102 -1.19 -2.91 10.32
C TYR A 102 -1.28 -3.47 8.88
N GLY A 103 -2.00 -2.79 7.99
CA GLY A 103 -2.10 -3.16 6.59
C GLY A 103 -0.81 -2.94 5.79
N GLN A 104 0.05 -1.99 6.19
CA GLN A 104 1.40 -1.83 5.65
C GLN A 104 2.29 -2.97 6.13
N LEU A 105 2.36 -3.19 7.45
CA LEU A 105 3.11 -4.28 8.05
C LEU A 105 2.81 -5.64 7.41
N ARG A 106 1.52 -5.96 7.20
CA ARG A 106 1.14 -7.23 6.55
C ARG A 106 1.61 -7.33 5.09
N ARG A 107 1.68 -6.21 4.37
CA ARG A 107 2.19 -6.20 2.99
C ARG A 107 3.70 -6.38 2.98
N ASP A 108 4.40 -5.76 3.92
CA ASP A 108 5.84 -5.89 4.09
C ASP A 108 6.21 -7.33 4.45
N GLU A 109 5.53 -7.94 5.43
CA GLU A 109 5.68 -9.36 5.79
C GLU A 109 5.45 -10.28 4.58
N LYS A 110 4.41 -10.02 3.78
CA LYS A 110 4.14 -10.82 2.57
C LYS A 110 5.25 -10.66 1.53
N ARG A 111 5.80 -9.46 1.38
CA ARG A 111 6.90 -9.18 0.45
C ARG A 111 8.16 -9.94 0.88
N GLU A 112 8.49 -9.91 2.16
CA GLU A 112 9.62 -10.65 2.73
C GLU A 112 9.44 -12.17 2.57
N GLU A 113 8.25 -12.70 2.83
CA GLU A 113 7.95 -14.13 2.62
C GLU A 113 8.11 -14.55 1.16
N LEU A 114 7.73 -13.70 0.20
CA LEU A 114 7.93 -13.97 -1.23
C LEU A 114 9.41 -13.94 -1.62
N ILE A 115 10.18 -12.97 -1.08
CA ILE A 115 11.62 -12.90 -1.29
C ILE A 115 12.32 -14.13 -0.69
N GLU A 116 11.93 -14.55 0.51
CA GLU A 116 12.47 -15.72 1.18
C GLU A 116 12.18 -16.99 0.39
N LYS A 117 10.94 -17.19 -0.09
CA LYS A 117 10.59 -18.33 -0.94
C LYS A 117 11.40 -18.36 -2.23
N ALA A 118 11.53 -17.22 -2.93
CA ALA A 118 12.35 -17.12 -4.13
C ALA A 118 13.84 -17.37 -3.83
N GLY A 119 14.34 -16.92 -2.66
CA GLY A 119 15.71 -17.17 -2.21
C GLY A 119 15.97 -18.64 -1.84
N ILE A 120 15.01 -19.32 -1.22
CA ILE A 120 15.08 -20.74 -0.89
C ILE A 120 15.04 -21.59 -2.16
N GLU A 121 14.23 -21.20 -3.15
CA GLU A 121 14.23 -21.85 -4.48
C GLU A 121 15.61 -21.78 -5.13
N ARG A 122 16.35 -20.65 -5.03
CA ARG A 122 17.76 -20.58 -5.49
C ARG A 122 18.64 -21.65 -4.84
N THR A 123 18.54 -21.85 -3.52
CA THR A 123 19.40 -22.84 -2.83
C THR A 123 19.04 -24.29 -3.14
N LYS A 124 17.78 -24.58 -3.50
CA LYS A 124 17.35 -25.91 -3.94
C LYS A 124 17.73 -26.18 -5.39
N VAL A 125 17.56 -25.20 -6.28
CA VAL A 125 17.92 -25.29 -7.70
C VAL A 125 19.43 -25.48 -7.89
N ILE A 126 20.27 -24.77 -7.12
CA ILE A 126 21.74 -24.93 -7.18
C ILE A 126 22.19 -26.34 -6.75
N LYS A 127 21.41 -27.04 -5.91
CA LYS A 127 21.71 -28.44 -5.51
C LYS A 127 21.18 -29.49 -6.47
N SER A 128 20.27 -29.14 -7.38
CA SER A 128 19.66 -30.08 -8.34
C SER A 128 20.13 -29.88 -9.79
N SER A 129 20.92 -28.84 -10.09
CA SER A 129 21.37 -28.54 -11.44
C SER A 129 22.70 -29.20 -11.84
N THR A 130 22.90 -30.47 -11.49
CA THR A 130 23.92 -31.34 -12.14
C THR A 130 23.34 -32.20 -13.27
N SER A 131 22.08 -32.01 -13.65
CA SER A 131 21.53 -32.60 -14.87
C SER A 131 20.73 -31.55 -15.63
N ALA A 132 21.27 -31.12 -16.76
CA ALA A 132 20.61 -30.24 -17.71
C ALA A 132 19.31 -30.88 -18.24
N PRO A 133 18.23 -30.10 -18.37
CA PRO A 133 17.19 -30.39 -19.33
C PRO A 133 17.19 -29.32 -20.43
N GLU A 134 17.35 -29.80 -21.66
CA GLU A 134 16.90 -29.14 -22.87
C GLU A 134 15.38 -28.96 -22.74
N ASP A 135 14.91 -27.72 -22.58
CA ASP A 135 13.61 -27.27 -23.08
C ASP A 135 13.43 -25.77 -22.79
N ASN A 136 13.06 -25.04 -23.84
CA ASN A 136 12.95 -23.59 -23.96
C ASN A 136 12.14 -22.90 -22.84
N THR A 137 12.76 -22.72 -21.68
CA THR A 137 12.29 -21.82 -20.63
C THR A 137 13.38 -20.79 -20.42
N VAL A 138 13.12 -19.56 -20.91
CA VAL A 138 14.03 -18.44 -20.69
C VAL A 138 14.04 -18.15 -19.19
N GLN A 139 15.13 -18.50 -18.51
CA GLN A 139 15.36 -18.19 -17.11
C GLN A 139 16.20 -16.92 -17.04
N LEU A 140 15.64 -15.85 -16.46
CA LEU A 140 16.41 -14.64 -16.15
C LEU A 140 17.28 -14.90 -14.92
N TYR A 141 18.59 -14.89 -15.09
CA TYR A 141 19.55 -14.93 -14.00
C TYR A 141 19.78 -13.52 -13.46
N HIS A 142 20.03 -13.41 -12.15
CA HIS A 142 20.08 -12.14 -11.45
C HIS A 142 21.27 -11.22 -11.82
N ASN A 143 22.09 -11.61 -12.79
CA ASN A 143 23.20 -10.85 -13.39
C ASN A 143 23.01 -10.59 -14.90
N ASP A 144 21.85 -10.91 -15.47
CA ASP A 144 21.58 -10.73 -16.91
C ASP A 144 21.39 -9.26 -17.33
N PHE A 145 21.36 -8.34 -16.37
CA PHE A 145 21.53 -6.91 -16.66
C PHE A 145 23.02 -6.60 -16.81
N LEU A 146 23.61 -7.11 -17.89
CA LEU A 146 24.90 -6.62 -18.36
C LEU A 146 24.74 -5.12 -18.66
N ARG A 147 25.62 -4.29 -18.09
CA ARG A 147 25.78 -2.91 -18.54
C ARG A 147 26.49 -2.95 -19.90
N LEU A 148 25.75 -3.32 -20.93
CA LEU A 148 26.23 -3.28 -22.30
C LEU A 148 26.47 -1.81 -22.66
N THR A 149 27.63 -1.52 -23.22
CA THR A 149 27.87 -0.22 -23.86
C THR A 149 27.20 -0.22 -25.24
N ASP A 150 26.87 0.96 -25.76
CA ASP A 150 26.10 1.13 -27.01
C ASP A 150 26.69 0.37 -28.22
N ASN A 151 27.99 0.04 -28.17
CA ASN A 151 28.70 -0.68 -29.23
C ASN A 151 28.52 -2.22 -29.18
N GLN A 152 27.91 -2.76 -28.13
CA GLN A 152 27.72 -4.21 -27.94
C GLN A 152 26.30 -4.67 -28.26
N ILE A 153 25.38 -3.74 -28.51
CA ILE A 153 24.00 -4.02 -28.86
C ILE A 153 23.90 -4.04 -30.41
N GLN A 154 23.42 -5.14 -30.97
CA GLN A 154 23.23 -5.21 -32.43
C GLN A 154 22.10 -4.27 -32.85
N PRO A 155 22.20 -3.58 -34.00
CA PRO A 155 21.18 -2.62 -34.44
C PRO A 155 19.78 -3.23 -34.66
N GLU A 156 19.68 -4.56 -34.75
CA GLU A 156 18.43 -5.31 -34.92
C GLU A 156 17.85 -5.85 -33.60
N SER A 157 18.41 -5.49 -32.44
CA SER A 157 17.88 -5.94 -31.15
C SER A 157 16.54 -5.26 -30.82
N ILE A 158 15.61 -6.02 -30.22
CA ILE A 158 14.31 -5.51 -29.77
C ILE A 158 14.36 -5.30 -28.25
N ASP A 159 14.11 -4.07 -27.80
CA ASP A 159 13.99 -3.77 -26.37
C ASP A 159 12.62 -4.22 -25.84
N LEU A 160 12.62 -5.18 -24.92
CA LEU A 160 11.43 -5.59 -24.19
C LEU A 160 11.30 -4.74 -22.92
N ILE A 161 10.48 -3.69 -23.00
CA ILE A 161 10.17 -2.83 -21.85
C ILE A 161 9.03 -3.46 -21.04
N PHE A 162 9.36 -4.06 -19.89
CA PHE A 162 8.36 -4.50 -18.93
C PHE A 162 7.80 -3.29 -18.17
N THR A 163 6.72 -2.71 -18.67
CA THR A 163 5.93 -1.74 -17.92
C THR A 163 4.90 -2.49 -17.06
N ASP A 164 5.00 -2.34 -15.74
CA ASP A 164 3.98 -2.85 -14.84
C ASP A 164 2.72 -1.98 -14.96
N LEU A 165 1.69 -2.49 -15.64
CA LEU A 165 0.45 -1.76 -15.94
C LEU A 165 -0.48 -1.62 -14.71
N HIS A 166 0.03 -1.86 -13.49
CA HIS A 166 -0.73 -1.80 -12.24
C HIS A 166 -0.48 -0.52 -11.42
N MET A 167 -0.33 0.63 -12.07
CA MET A 167 -0.51 1.94 -11.41
C MET A 167 -2.01 2.31 -11.39
N THR A 168 -2.65 1.92 -10.29
CA THR A 168 -3.88 2.48 -9.68
C THR A 168 -4.69 3.53 -10.47
N ARG A 169 -5.94 3.18 -10.80
CA ARG A 169 -7.03 4.16 -10.99
C ARG A 169 -7.13 5.05 -9.75
N ILE A 170 -6.73 6.30 -9.88
CA ILE A 170 -7.11 7.36 -8.96
C ILE A 170 -8.54 7.76 -9.36
N HIS A 171 -9.50 7.47 -8.48
CA HIS A 171 -10.90 7.91 -8.59
C HIS A 171 -11.10 9.19 -7.78
#